data_AF-A0A522TE56-F1
#
_entry.id   AF-A0A522TE56-F1
#
_cell.length_a   1.000
_cell.length_b   1.000
_cell.length_c   1.000
_cell.angle_alpha   90.00
_cell.angle_beta   90.00
_cell.angle_gamma   90.00
#
_symmetry.space_group_name_H-M   'P 1'
#
loop_
_entity.id
_entity.type
_entity.pdbx_description
1 polymer ?
#
loop_
_entity_poly.entity_id
_entity_poly.type
_entity_poly.pdbx_seq_one_letter_code
_entity_poly.pdbx_strand_id
1 'polypeptide(L)'
;MGQRVGDEVDDYCSHCHRLTNHTVAALVGDAVATTTCRTCGFQHPWRGGTAPARSSKPKLTAFDQVLAGILATEPTPAAPPKARSRKKK
;
A
#
# COMPACT_ATOMS: atom_id res chain seq x y z
N MET A 1 1.29 12.19 30.13
CA MET A 1 2.17 11.01 30.25
C MET A 1 2.67 10.72 28.84
N GLY A 2 3.92 11.06 28.55
CA GLY A 2 4.51 10.85 27.21
C GLY A 2 4.73 9.35 26.94
N GLN A 3 4.84 8.97 25.67
CA GLN A 3 5.24 7.61 25.32
C GLN A 3 6.68 7.36 25.77
N ARG A 4 6.95 6.20 26.37
CA ARG A 4 8.31 5.74 26.70
C ARG A 4 8.78 4.67 25.71
N VAL A 5 10.10 4.49 25.63
CA VAL A 5 10.68 3.36 24.89
C VAL A 5 10.16 2.06 25.50
N GLY A 6 9.75 1.13 24.64
CA GLY A 6 9.16 -0.15 25.02
C GLY A 6 7.64 -0.13 25.21
N ASP A 7 6.98 1.04 25.21
CA ASP A 7 5.51 1.09 25.20
C ASP A 7 4.94 0.44 23.95
N GLU A 8 3.75 -0.12 24.11
CA GLU A 8 2.98 -0.70 23.02
C GLU A 8 2.21 0.39 22.27
N VAL A 9 2.36 0.42 20.96
CA VAL A 9 1.72 1.38 20.07
C VAL A 9 1.23 0.66 18.81
N ASP A 10 0.14 1.13 18.23
CA ASP A 10 -0.37 0.60 16.98
C ASP A 10 0.14 1.44 15.81
N ASP A 11 1.00 0.84 14.97
CA ASP A 11 1.45 1.42 13.70
C ASP A 11 1.15 0.49 12.51
N TYR A 12 1.28 1.05 11.30
CA TYR A 12 1.23 0.29 10.07
C TYR A 12 2.58 -0.34 9.72
N CYS A 13 2.67 -1.67 9.82
CA CYS A 13 3.82 -2.42 9.36
C CYS A 13 3.77 -2.58 7.83
N SER A 14 4.78 -2.09 7.10
CA SER A 14 4.90 -2.31 5.66
C SER A 14 5.24 -3.76 5.28
N HIS A 15 5.64 -4.60 6.24
CA HIS A 15 5.97 -5.99 5.99
C HIS A 15 4.78 -6.93 6.27
N CYS A 16 4.03 -6.68 7.35
CA CYS A 16 2.85 -7.46 7.70
C CYS A 16 1.55 -6.91 7.09
N HIS A 17 1.55 -5.66 6.63
CA HIS A 17 0.36 -4.91 6.22
C HIS A 17 -0.74 -4.87 7.29
N ARG A 18 -0.34 -4.81 8.56
CA ARG A 18 -1.22 -4.75 9.73
C ARG A 18 -1.00 -3.44 10.47
N LEU A 19 -2.09 -2.90 11.02
CA LEU A 19 -2.14 -1.65 11.77
C LEU A 19 -2.22 -1.93 13.28
N THR A 20 -1.39 -2.84 13.80
CA THR A 20 -1.43 -3.23 15.22
C THR A 20 -0.08 -3.74 15.71
N ASN A 21 0.13 -3.77 17.02
CA ASN A 21 1.19 -4.54 17.71
C ASN A 21 2.62 -4.10 17.40
N HIS A 22 2.97 -2.85 17.70
CA HIS A 22 4.35 -2.36 17.64
C HIS A 22 4.84 -1.95 19.03
N THR A 23 6.16 -1.96 19.23
CA THR A 23 6.82 -1.38 20.39
C THR A 23 7.58 -0.14 19.99
N VAL A 24 7.56 0.89 20.84
CA VAL A 24 8.40 2.08 20.66
C VAL A 24 9.87 1.67 20.77
N ALA A 25 10.61 1.75 19.68
CA ALA A 25 12.02 1.38 19.64
C ALA A 25 12.94 2.57 19.93
N ALA A 26 12.53 3.78 19.55
CA ALA A 26 13.26 5.01 19.83
C ALA A 26 12.33 6.22 19.88
N LEU A 27 12.70 7.18 20.74
CA LEU A 27 12.08 8.50 20.88
C LEU A 27 13.08 9.58 20.46
N VAL A 28 12.58 10.67 19.88
CA VAL A 28 13.32 11.91 19.68
C VAL A 28 12.56 13.01 20.41
N GLY A 29 13.13 13.47 21.52
CA GLY A 29 12.39 14.29 22.49
C GLY A 29 11.20 13.50 23.02
N ASP A 30 10.00 14.09 22.89
CA ASP A 30 8.74 13.46 23.31
C ASP A 30 7.99 12.74 22.16
N ALA A 31 8.58 12.64 20.97
CA ALA A 31 7.96 12.03 19.80
C ALA A 31 8.54 10.65 19.47
N VAL A 32 7.68 9.72 19.07
CA VAL A 32 8.10 8.40 18.58
C VAL A 32 8.81 8.54 17.23
N ALA A 33 10.08 8.11 17.18
CA ALA A 33 10.88 8.15 15.97
C ALA A 33 10.77 6.85 15.17
N THR A 34 10.97 5.71 15.84
CA THR A 34 10.90 4.39 15.22
C THR A 34 10.17 3.39 16.09
N THR A 35 9.51 2.44 15.43
CA THR A 35 8.77 1.35 16.06
C THR A 35 9.20 0.01 15.52
N THR A 36 9.14 -1.02 16.37
CA THR A 36 9.44 -2.41 15.99
C THR A 36 8.15 -3.22 16.02
N CYS A 37 7.81 -3.86 14.91
CA CYS A 37 6.63 -4.72 14.84
C CYS A 37 6.84 -5.98 15.69
N ARG A 38 5.93 -6.27 16.63
CA ARG A 38 6.02 -7.48 17.47
C ARG A 38 5.70 -8.76 16.71
N THR A 39 5.05 -8.67 15.55
CA THR A 39 4.69 -9.84 14.74
C THR A 39 5.84 -10.33 13.87
N CYS A 40 6.56 -9.42 13.19
CA CYS A 40 7.63 -9.80 12.26
C CYS A 40 9.03 -9.32 12.67
N GLY A 41 9.14 -8.52 13.74
CA GLY A 41 10.42 -7.95 14.18
C GLY A 41 10.94 -6.81 13.30
N PHE A 42 10.20 -6.38 12.27
CA PHE A 42 10.66 -5.31 11.39
C PHE A 42 10.60 -3.96 12.10
N GLN A 43 11.74 -3.26 12.14
CA GLN A 43 11.84 -1.91 12.67
C GLN A 43 11.69 -0.89 11.55
N HIS A 44 10.78 0.08 11.72
CA HIS A 44 10.51 1.11 10.73
C HIS A 44 10.21 2.47 11.39
N PRO A 45 10.29 3.57 10.61
CA PRO A 45 9.85 4.88 11.08
C PRO A 45 8.37 4.85 11.47
N TRP A 46 8.02 5.59 12.51
CA TRP A 46 6.64 5.76 12.95
C TRP A 46 5.78 6.44 11.88
N ARG A 47 4.64 5.85 11.53
CA ARG A 47 3.70 6.38 10.52
C ARG A 47 2.42 6.94 11.12
N GLY A 48 2.44 7.29 12.42
CA GLY A 48 1.30 7.92 13.07
C GLY A 48 0.07 7.02 13.16
N GLY A 49 0.25 5.68 13.20
CA GLY A 49 -0.88 4.76 13.27
C GLY A 49 -1.79 4.81 12.06
N THR A 50 -1.31 5.34 10.92
CA THR A 50 -2.14 5.53 9.72
C THR A 50 -1.68 4.59 8.61
N ALA A 51 -2.60 3.77 8.13
CA ALA A 51 -2.37 2.97 6.94
C ALA A 51 -2.19 3.91 5.74
N PRO A 52 -1.28 3.60 4.79
CA PRO A 52 -1.11 4.41 3.60
C PRO A 52 -2.45 4.54 2.88
N ALA A 53 -2.82 5.79 2.55
CA ALA A 53 -4.02 6.05 1.78
C ALA A 53 -3.94 5.26 0.46
N ARG A 54 -4.91 4.38 0.23
CA ARG A 54 -5.03 3.74 -1.08
C ARG A 54 -5.36 4.87 -2.06
N SER A 55 -4.41 5.18 -2.94
CA SER A 55 -4.59 6.15 -4.00
C SER A 55 -5.86 5.83 -4.80
N SER A 56 -6.93 6.57 -4.51
CA SER A 56 -8.18 6.62 -5.27
C SER A 56 -7.95 7.39 -6.57
N LYS A 57 -7.01 6.92 -7.39
CA LYS A 57 -7.10 7.25 -8.81
C LYS A 57 -8.20 6.34 -9.34
N PRO A 58 -9.26 6.87 -9.97
CA PRO A 58 -10.25 6.03 -10.64
C PRO A 58 -9.51 5.28 -11.75
N LYS A 59 -8.99 4.10 -11.41
CA LYS A 59 -8.58 3.14 -12.41
C LYS A 59 -9.90 2.67 -12.98
N LEU A 60 -10.28 3.23 -14.14
CA LEU A 60 -11.31 2.64 -14.99
C LEU A 60 -11.09 1.14 -14.91
N THR A 61 -12.06 0.43 -14.35
CA THR A 61 -11.92 -1.00 -14.16
C THR A 61 -11.76 -1.61 -15.54
N ALA A 62 -11.11 -2.78 -15.63
CA ALA A 62 -10.99 -3.46 -16.92
C ALA A 62 -12.37 -3.64 -17.59
N PHE A 63 -13.42 -3.78 -16.78
CA PHE A 63 -14.81 -3.79 -17.24
C PHE A 63 -15.26 -2.47 -17.87
N ASP A 64 -14.97 -1.31 -17.28
CA ASP A 64 -15.33 -0.01 -17.85
C ASP A 64 -14.65 0.23 -19.21
N GLN A 65 -13.41 -0.25 -19.37
CA GLN A 65 -12.68 -0.16 -20.65
C GLN A 65 -13.30 -1.07 -21.71
N VAL A 66 -13.71 -2.29 -21.34
CA VAL A 66 -14.38 -3.22 -22.26
C VAL A 66 -15.78 -2.71 -22.64
N LEU A 67 -16.54 -2.20 -21.67
CA LEU A 67 -17.86 -1.60 -21.91
C LEU A 67 -17.75 -0.39 -22.84
N ALA A 68 -16.79 0.50 -22.61
CA ALA A 68 -16.53 1.63 -23.50
C ALA A 68 -16.15 1.17 -24.93
N GLY A 69 -15.36 0.10 -25.06
CA GLY A 69 -15.00 -0.47 -26.37
C GLY A 69 -16.18 -1.07 -27.13
N ILE A 70 -17.10 -1.73 -26.43
CA ILE A 70 -18.32 -2.32 -27.02
C ILE A 70 -19.32 -1.22 -27.42
N LEU A 71 -19.48 -0.19 -26.58
CA LEU A 71 -20.42 0.90 -26.83
C LEU A 71 -19.92 1.88 -27.91
N ALA A 72 -18.61 1.98 -28.15
CA ALA A 72 -18.01 2.89 -29.13
C ALA A 72 -17.84 2.30 -30.55
N THR A 73 -18.20 1.04 -30.78
CA THR A 73 -18.02 0.36 -32.07
C THR A 73 -19.37 -0.03 -32.67
N GLU A 74 -19.74 0.57 -33.81
CA GLU A 74 -20.50 -0.16 -34.82
C GLU A 74 -19.57 -1.25 -35.40
N PRO A 75 -20.05 -2.47 -35.65
CA PRO A 75 -19.20 -3.64 -35.85
C PRO A 75 -18.36 -3.51 -37.12
N THR A 76 -17.07 -3.23 -36.95
CA THR A 76 -16.04 -3.49 -37.96
C THR A 76 -15.16 -4.62 -37.44
N PRO A 77 -14.90 -5.68 -38.23
CA PRO A 77 -14.19 -6.86 -37.76
C PRO A 77 -12.74 -6.51 -37.43
N ALA A 78 -12.37 -6.71 -36.16
CA ALA A 78 -11.05 -6.38 -35.62
C ALA A 78 -9.97 -7.37 -36.09
N ALA A 79 -8.90 -6.85 -36.69
CA ALA A 79 -7.65 -7.58 -36.91
C ALA A 79 -6.94 -7.88 -35.57
N PRO A 80 -6.24 -9.02 -35.43
CA PRO A 80 -5.72 -9.48 -34.14
C PRO A 80 -4.58 -8.58 -33.62
N PRO A 81 -4.51 -8.33 -32.29
CA PRO A 81 -3.48 -7.50 -31.69
C PRO A 81 -2.11 -8.20 -31.72
N LYS A 82 -1.07 -7.48 -32.16
CA LYS A 82 0.31 -7.97 -32.15
C LYS A 82 0.81 -8.18 -30.71
N ALA A 83 1.36 -9.37 -30.47
CA ALA A 83 1.96 -9.78 -29.20
C ALA A 83 3.09 -8.82 -28.78
N ARG A 84 2.98 -8.24 -27.57
CA ARG A 84 4.09 -7.48 -26.96
C ARG A 84 5.13 -8.46 -26.45
N SER A 85 6.36 -8.35 -26.96
CA SER A 85 7.48 -9.18 -26.51
C SER A 85 7.83 -8.86 -25.05
N ARG A 86 7.83 -9.89 -24.19
CA ARG A 86 8.36 -9.80 -22.83
C ARG A 86 9.88 -9.70 -22.93
N LYS A 87 10.45 -8.56 -22.57
CA LYS A 87 11.88 -8.44 -22.34
C LYS A 87 12.21 -9.08 -20.99
N LYS A 88 12.81 -10.27 -21.02
CA LYS A 88 13.43 -10.91 -19.85
C LYS A 88 14.61 -10.05 -19.38
N LYS A 89 14.71 -9.83 -18.07
CA LYS A 89 15.96 -9.43 -17.41
C LYS A 89 16.67 -10.72 -16.99
#